data_AF-A0A6P2FAG6-F1
#
_entry.id   AF-A0A6P2FAG6-F1
#
_cell.length_a   1.000
_cell.length_b   1.000
_cell.length_c   1.000
_cell.angle_alpha   90.00
_cell.angle_beta   90.00
_cell.angle_gamma   90.00
#
_symmetry.space_group_name_H-M   'P 1'
#
loop_
_entity.id
_entity.type
_entity.pdbx_description
1 polymer ?
#
loop_
_entity_poly.entity_id
_entity_poly.type
_entity_poly.pdbx_seq_one_letter_code
_entity_poly.pdbx_strand_id
1 'polypeptide(L)'
;MIDWSVPQVRASAVALLLFFSAAAVAAAAPASPSELGALYRGQVDRVLEVPADEVRRYQRLAEAALINAQAELSRAQYLLVVDRAPRVQAALLLWRSSAGEYRFIGASPVSTGRPGEFDHFETPAGVFDHSPSNSDFRAEGTFNSNGIRGYGERGMRVYDFGWQPAPKGWGDGAVIEMRLQMHATDPDSLERRLASAQSKGCVRIPGTLNKLLDRYGVLDAEYERLAAGGQKLWVLREDRQTVSDPGRYLVIVDTGRSVRPEWSPAPYVPPVRPPAPTKR
;
A
#
# COMPACT_ATOMS: atom_id res chain seq x y z
N MET A 1 -15.83 5.10 92.95
CA MET A 1 -16.50 5.49 91.70
C MET A 1 -15.39 5.51 90.65
N ILE A 2 -15.15 4.38 89.99
CA ILE A 2 -13.95 4.13 89.18
C ILE A 2 -14.35 4.23 87.72
N ASP A 3 -13.69 5.15 87.02
CA ASP A 3 -13.89 5.57 85.65
C ASP A 3 -13.38 4.50 84.66
N TRP A 4 -14.18 4.22 83.63
CA TRP A 4 -13.89 3.27 82.56
C TRP A 4 -13.38 4.04 81.34
N SER A 5 -12.07 4.01 81.10
CA SER A 5 -11.47 4.49 79.85
C SER A 5 -10.81 3.33 79.11
N VAL A 6 -11.43 2.89 78.02
CA VAL A 6 -10.88 1.94 77.04
C VAL A 6 -10.12 2.72 75.96
N PRO A 7 -8.89 2.35 75.57
CA PRO A 7 -8.17 3.03 74.50
C PRO A 7 -8.65 2.57 73.12
N GLN A 8 -8.97 3.52 72.24
CA GLN A 8 -9.25 3.28 70.82
C GLN A 8 -7.94 3.00 70.06
N VAL A 9 -7.82 1.80 69.49
CA VAL A 9 -6.79 1.45 68.52
C VAL A 9 -7.18 2.01 67.16
N ARG A 10 -6.40 2.94 66.61
CA ARG A 10 -6.55 3.40 65.22
C ARG A 10 -5.94 2.37 64.27
N ALA A 11 -6.78 1.66 63.53
CA ALA A 11 -6.35 0.83 62.41
C ALA A 11 -6.11 1.72 61.18
N SER A 12 -4.84 1.87 60.78
CA SER A 12 -4.48 2.48 59.49
C SER A 12 -4.58 1.41 58.40
N ALA A 13 -5.58 1.53 57.53
CA ALA A 13 -5.67 0.71 56.32
C ALA A 13 -4.71 1.27 55.25
N VAL A 14 -3.66 0.51 54.93
CA VAL A 14 -2.80 0.77 53.78
C VAL A 14 -3.44 0.12 52.57
N ALA A 15 -4.02 0.93 51.68
CA ALA A 15 -4.50 0.46 50.38
C ALA A 15 -3.31 0.28 49.43
N LEU A 16 -2.93 -0.98 49.16
CA LEU A 16 -1.99 -1.31 48.09
C LEU A 16 -2.70 -1.15 46.75
N LEU A 17 -2.43 -0.03 46.06
CA LEU A 17 -2.81 0.15 44.66
C LEU A 17 -1.86 -0.65 43.77
N LEU A 18 -2.30 -1.82 43.32
CA LEU A 18 -1.63 -2.60 42.28
C LEU A 18 -1.87 -1.93 40.93
N PHE A 19 -0.88 -1.17 40.46
CA PHE A 19 -0.82 -0.72 39.07
C PHE A 19 -0.52 -1.91 38.17
N PHE A 20 -1.54 -2.44 37.49
CA PHE A 20 -1.35 -3.32 36.34
C PHE A 20 -0.87 -2.47 35.16
N SER A 21 0.44 -2.35 34.98
CA SER A 21 1.01 -1.93 33.70
C SER A 21 0.73 -3.02 32.68
N ALA A 22 -0.27 -2.80 31.81
CA ALA A 22 -0.43 -3.58 30.60
C ALA A 22 0.77 -3.26 29.69
N ALA A 23 1.83 -4.07 29.79
CA ALA A 23 2.87 -4.07 28.77
C ALA A 23 2.17 -4.44 27.44
N ALA A 24 2.09 -3.50 26.52
CA ALA A 24 1.68 -3.79 25.16
C ALA A 24 2.69 -4.81 24.63
N VAL A 25 2.27 -6.07 24.53
CA VAL A 25 3.05 -7.11 23.87
C VAL A 25 3.20 -6.63 22.43
N ALA A 26 4.40 -6.18 22.05
CA ALA A 26 4.70 -5.86 20.68
C ALA A 26 4.43 -7.14 19.88
N ALA A 27 3.39 -7.13 19.05
CA ALA A 27 3.11 -8.27 18.17
C ALA A 27 4.38 -8.56 17.36
N ALA A 28 4.83 -9.81 17.36
CA ALA A 28 5.98 -10.22 16.59
C ALA A 28 5.72 -9.97 15.10
N ALA A 29 6.78 -9.68 14.35
CA ALA A 29 6.67 -9.58 12.90
C ALA A 29 6.16 -10.91 12.30
N PRO A 30 5.39 -10.86 11.20
CA PRO A 30 4.97 -12.08 10.52
C PRO A 30 6.21 -12.83 10.02
N ALA A 31 6.39 -14.03 10.54
CA ALA A 31 7.48 -14.93 10.23
C ALA A 31 7.25 -15.71 8.92
N SER A 32 6.03 -15.68 8.37
CA SER A 32 5.70 -16.39 7.13
C SER A 32 4.76 -15.63 6.18
N PRO A 33 4.78 -15.97 4.88
CA PRO A 33 3.81 -15.44 3.91
C PRO A 33 2.36 -15.72 4.27
N SER A 34 2.08 -16.85 4.93
CA SER A 34 0.73 -17.20 5.37
C SER A 34 0.22 -16.27 6.48
N GLU A 35 1.09 -15.87 7.40
CA GLU A 35 0.75 -14.89 8.45
C GLU A 35 0.53 -13.50 7.87
N LEU A 36 1.38 -13.05 6.93
CA LEU A 36 1.14 -11.80 6.22
C LEU A 36 -0.19 -11.84 5.45
N GLY A 37 -0.55 -12.97 4.85
CA GLY A 37 -1.85 -13.16 4.20
C GLY A 37 -3.03 -13.08 5.18
N ALA A 38 -2.88 -13.56 6.41
CA ALA A 38 -3.89 -13.39 7.45
C ALA A 38 -4.02 -11.92 7.89
N LEU A 39 -2.90 -11.22 8.06
CA LEU A 39 -2.87 -9.78 8.36
C LEU A 39 -3.49 -8.96 7.23
N TYR A 40 -3.22 -9.33 5.98
CA TYR A 40 -3.82 -8.72 4.80
C TYR A 40 -5.35 -8.78 4.87
N ARG A 41 -5.91 -9.97 5.05
CA ARG A 41 -7.37 -10.16 5.17
C ARG A 41 -7.98 -9.42 6.36
N GLY A 42 -7.22 -9.23 7.45
CA GLY A 42 -7.71 -8.54 8.64
C GLY A 42 -7.56 -7.02 8.62
N GLN A 43 -6.65 -6.46 7.82
CA GLN A 43 -6.28 -5.04 7.86
C GLN A 43 -6.62 -4.27 6.58
N VAL A 44 -6.71 -4.94 5.43
CA VAL A 44 -7.02 -4.30 4.14
C VAL A 44 -8.52 -4.33 3.91
N ASP A 45 -9.14 -3.17 3.76
CA ASP A 45 -10.60 -3.02 3.63
C ASP A 45 -11.10 -3.11 2.17
N ARG A 46 -10.19 -2.96 1.19
CA ARG A 46 -10.48 -3.08 -0.25
C ARG A 46 -9.80 -4.32 -0.82
N VAL A 47 -10.43 -5.47 -0.63
CA VAL A 47 -9.93 -6.77 -1.10
C VAL A 47 -10.62 -7.18 -2.40
N LEU A 48 -9.86 -7.78 -3.32
CA LEU A 48 -10.36 -8.43 -4.53
C LEU A 48 -10.28 -9.95 -4.37
N GLU A 49 -11.38 -10.62 -4.67
CA GLU A 49 -11.45 -12.08 -4.72
C GLU A 49 -10.98 -12.56 -6.10
N VAL A 50 -9.67 -12.76 -6.25
CA VAL A 50 -9.04 -13.16 -7.51
C VAL A 50 -9.08 -14.69 -7.67
N PRO A 51 -9.66 -15.23 -8.77
CA PRO A 51 -9.68 -16.66 -9.04
C PRO A 51 -8.28 -17.28 -9.09
N ALA A 52 -8.16 -18.55 -8.70
CA ALA A 52 -6.85 -19.21 -8.57
C ALA A 52 -6.08 -19.31 -9.90
N ASP A 53 -6.77 -19.46 -11.03
CA ASP A 53 -6.18 -19.45 -12.37
C ASP A 53 -5.65 -18.06 -12.75
N GLU A 54 -6.33 -17.00 -12.32
CA GLU A 54 -5.90 -15.62 -12.51
C GLU A 54 -4.69 -15.29 -11.64
N VAL A 55 -4.67 -15.74 -10.39
CA VAL A 55 -3.47 -15.66 -9.54
C VAL A 55 -2.29 -16.34 -10.24
N ARG A 56 -2.46 -17.56 -10.76
CA ARG A 56 -1.40 -18.27 -11.51
C ARG A 56 -0.97 -17.51 -12.76
N ARG A 57 -1.90 -16.82 -13.45
CA ARG A 57 -1.57 -15.96 -14.59
C ARG A 57 -0.67 -14.80 -14.16
N TYR A 58 -1.00 -14.09 -13.09
CA TYR A 58 -0.17 -12.98 -12.61
C TYR A 58 1.18 -13.43 -12.08
N GLN A 59 1.28 -14.60 -11.46
CA GLN A 59 2.57 -15.19 -11.08
C GLN A 59 3.49 -15.39 -12.29
N ARG A 60 2.95 -15.94 -13.40
CA ARG A 60 3.72 -16.10 -14.65
C ARG A 60 4.11 -14.77 -15.29
N LEU A 61 3.20 -13.80 -15.29
CA LEU A 61 3.48 -12.46 -15.82
C LEU A 61 4.58 -11.76 -15.00
N ALA A 62 4.51 -11.87 -13.68
CA ALA A 62 5.52 -11.32 -12.79
C ALA A 62 6.88 -11.98 -12.99
N GLU A 63 6.94 -13.31 -13.06
CA GLU A 63 8.18 -14.05 -13.30
C GLU A 63 8.81 -13.64 -14.64
N ALA A 64 8.02 -13.59 -15.71
CA ALA A 64 8.50 -13.17 -17.03
C ALA A 64 9.03 -11.73 -17.00
N ALA A 65 8.32 -10.80 -16.35
CA ALA A 65 8.77 -9.42 -16.22
C ALA A 65 10.08 -9.29 -15.43
N LEU A 66 10.21 -10.01 -14.31
CA LEU A 66 11.41 -10.03 -13.47
C LEU A 66 12.62 -10.60 -14.22
N ILE A 67 12.44 -11.71 -14.95
CA ILE A 67 13.50 -12.32 -15.78
C ILE A 67 13.93 -11.36 -16.90
N ASN A 68 12.97 -10.77 -17.62
CA ASN A 68 13.26 -9.83 -18.70
C ASN A 68 13.99 -8.57 -18.21
N ALA A 69 13.69 -8.11 -17.00
CA ALA A 69 14.36 -6.99 -16.36
C ALA A 69 15.70 -7.38 -15.70
N GLN A 70 16.11 -8.65 -15.77
CA GLN A 70 17.31 -9.17 -15.11
C GLN A 70 17.34 -8.84 -13.60
N ALA A 71 16.18 -8.93 -12.95
CA ALA A 71 16.02 -8.64 -11.54
C ALA A 71 16.84 -9.60 -10.65
N GLU A 72 17.16 -9.16 -9.44
CA GLU A 72 17.83 -9.99 -8.43
C GLU A 72 16.83 -10.94 -7.77
N LEU A 73 16.97 -12.24 -8.06
CA LEU A 73 16.01 -13.29 -7.70
C LEU A 73 16.60 -14.40 -6.82
N SER A 74 17.84 -14.23 -6.32
CA SER A 74 18.55 -15.24 -5.51
C SER A 74 17.94 -15.50 -4.13
N ARG A 75 17.12 -14.57 -3.63
CA ARG A 75 16.44 -14.66 -2.33
C ARG A 75 14.93 -14.75 -2.46
N ALA A 76 14.30 -15.32 -1.43
CA ALA A 76 12.87 -15.16 -1.24
C ALA A 76 12.54 -13.68 -0.99
N GLN A 77 11.43 -13.20 -1.56
CA GLN A 77 11.03 -11.80 -1.44
C GLN A 77 9.55 -11.59 -1.78
N TYR A 78 8.94 -10.58 -1.18
CA TYR A 78 7.65 -10.06 -1.64
C TYR A 78 7.81 -9.19 -2.91
N LEU A 79 6.75 -9.09 -3.69
CA LEU A 79 6.63 -8.12 -4.78
C LEU A 79 5.17 -7.70 -4.95
N LEU A 80 4.96 -6.47 -5.39
CA LEU A 80 3.64 -5.97 -5.73
C LEU A 80 3.49 -5.96 -7.25
N VAL A 81 2.52 -6.71 -7.77
CA VAL A 81 2.18 -6.73 -9.19
C VAL A 81 0.99 -5.82 -9.43
N VAL A 82 1.11 -4.84 -10.31
CA VAL A 82 0.03 -3.94 -10.69
C VAL A 82 -0.35 -4.19 -12.13
N ASP A 83 -1.63 -4.49 -12.38
CA ASP A 83 -2.18 -4.49 -13.73
C ASP A 83 -2.76 -3.12 -14.06
N ARG A 84 -2.04 -2.38 -14.92
CA ARG A 84 -2.44 -1.05 -15.35
C ARG A 84 -3.52 -1.06 -16.43
N ALA A 85 -3.93 -2.22 -16.96
CA ALA A 85 -4.95 -2.27 -18.00
C ALA A 85 -6.23 -1.55 -17.52
N PRO A 86 -6.83 -0.63 -18.31
CA PRO A 86 -8.00 0.16 -17.86
C PRO A 86 -9.22 -0.69 -17.49
N ARG A 87 -9.29 -1.93 -17.98
CA ARG A 87 -10.34 -2.91 -17.69
C ARG A 87 -10.01 -3.83 -16.51
N VAL A 88 -8.86 -3.71 -15.85
CA VAL A 88 -8.47 -4.54 -14.69
C VAL A 88 -8.21 -3.70 -13.45
N GLN A 89 -7.17 -2.86 -13.46
CA GLN A 89 -6.84 -1.94 -12.37
C GLN A 89 -6.75 -2.63 -11.00
N ALA A 90 -5.84 -3.60 -10.87
CA ALA A 90 -5.62 -4.38 -9.65
C ALA A 90 -4.16 -4.39 -9.22
N ALA A 91 -3.91 -4.45 -7.93
CA ALA A 91 -2.63 -4.79 -7.33
C ALA A 91 -2.73 -6.16 -6.67
N LEU A 92 -1.76 -7.03 -6.90
CA LEU A 92 -1.63 -8.34 -6.29
C LEU A 92 -0.32 -8.38 -5.51
N LEU A 93 -0.40 -8.64 -4.21
CA LEU A 93 0.76 -8.87 -3.37
C LEU A 93 1.11 -10.36 -3.43
N LEU A 94 2.33 -10.65 -3.88
CA LEU A 94 2.86 -11.99 -4.01
C LEU A 94 4.13 -12.13 -3.17
N TRP A 95 4.37 -13.34 -2.69
CA TRP A 95 5.67 -13.77 -2.19
C TRP A 95 6.26 -14.76 -3.19
N ARG A 96 7.55 -14.61 -3.49
CA ARG A 96 8.31 -15.51 -4.36
C ARG A 96 9.45 -16.14 -3.56
N SER A 97 9.62 -17.45 -3.62
CA SER A 97 10.78 -18.13 -3.03
C SER A 97 12.05 -17.92 -3.88
N SER A 98 13.22 -18.25 -3.34
CA SER A 98 14.48 -18.26 -4.12
C SER A 98 14.45 -19.29 -5.26
N ALA A 99 13.62 -20.34 -5.13
CA ALA A 99 13.42 -21.37 -6.15
C ALA A 99 12.37 -20.99 -7.22
N GLY A 100 11.74 -19.81 -7.13
CA GLY A 100 10.73 -19.34 -8.09
C GLY A 100 9.31 -19.82 -7.82
N GLU A 101 9.04 -20.39 -6.65
CA GLU A 101 7.68 -20.73 -6.22
C GLU A 101 6.95 -19.48 -5.71
N TYR A 102 5.66 -19.36 -6.03
CA TYR A 102 4.87 -18.19 -5.63
C TYR A 102 3.78 -18.53 -4.62
N ARG A 103 3.54 -17.60 -3.70
CA ARG A 103 2.37 -17.58 -2.80
C ARG A 103 1.60 -16.28 -2.97
N PHE A 104 0.28 -16.38 -3.02
CA PHE A 104 -0.60 -15.22 -3.06
C PHE A 104 -0.90 -14.74 -1.65
N ILE A 105 -0.76 -13.43 -1.42
CA ILE A 105 -0.99 -12.81 -0.11
C ILE A 105 -2.36 -12.12 -0.09
N GLY A 106 -2.69 -11.38 -1.16
CA GLY A 106 -3.93 -10.65 -1.30
C GLY A 106 -3.93 -9.75 -2.53
N ALA A 107 -5.09 -9.18 -2.87
CA ALA A 107 -5.24 -8.25 -3.97
C ALA A 107 -6.19 -7.10 -3.63
N SER A 108 -5.91 -5.93 -4.18
CA SER A 108 -6.69 -4.70 -3.99
C SER A 108 -6.94 -3.99 -5.31
N PRO A 109 -8.04 -3.22 -5.43
CA PRO A 109 -8.22 -2.33 -6.56
C PRO A 109 -7.20 -1.19 -6.51
N VAL A 110 -6.73 -0.76 -7.67
CA VAL A 110 -5.85 0.42 -7.80
C VAL A 110 -6.41 1.44 -8.76
N SER A 111 -5.75 2.59 -8.87
CA SER A 111 -5.97 3.51 -9.97
C SER A 111 -4.64 3.98 -10.54
N THR A 112 -4.40 3.65 -11.80
CA THR A 112 -3.22 4.07 -12.58
C THR A 112 -3.56 5.27 -13.47
N GLY A 113 -2.56 5.71 -14.23
CA GLY A 113 -2.63 6.84 -15.14
C GLY A 113 -3.75 6.70 -16.16
N ARG A 114 -4.49 7.79 -16.38
CA ARG A 114 -5.54 7.90 -17.40
C ARG A 114 -5.07 8.79 -18.54
N PRO A 115 -4.58 8.23 -19.66
CA PRO A 115 -4.28 9.01 -20.86
C PRO A 115 -5.51 9.77 -21.38
N GLY A 116 -5.27 10.84 -22.14
CA GLY A 116 -6.30 11.62 -22.84
C GLY A 116 -6.46 13.06 -22.35
N GLU A 117 -5.78 13.44 -21.26
CA GLU A 117 -5.81 14.80 -20.71
C GLU A 117 -4.39 15.36 -20.57
N PHE A 118 -4.25 16.68 -20.65
CA PHE A 118 -2.95 17.34 -20.46
C PHE A 118 -2.38 16.99 -19.08
N ASP A 119 -1.07 16.67 -19.03
CA ASP A 119 -0.37 16.27 -17.80
C ASP A 119 -0.86 14.94 -17.20
N HIS A 120 -1.53 14.11 -18.00
CA HIS A 120 -1.89 12.74 -17.63
C HIS A 120 -1.10 11.73 -18.45
N PHE A 121 -0.29 10.94 -17.76
CA PHE A 121 0.52 9.89 -18.35
C PHE A 121 -0.20 8.55 -18.32
N GLU A 122 0.20 7.67 -19.23
CA GLU A 122 0.00 6.25 -19.01
C GLU A 122 1.07 5.76 -18.00
N THR A 123 0.66 5.14 -16.90
CA THR A 123 1.63 4.61 -15.91
C THR A 123 2.55 3.60 -16.60
N PRO A 124 3.89 3.73 -16.57
CA PRO A 124 4.78 2.87 -17.34
C PRO A 124 4.70 1.40 -16.90
N ALA A 125 4.79 0.47 -17.86
CA ALA A 125 4.92 -0.96 -17.58
C ALA A 125 6.39 -1.35 -17.44
N GLY A 126 6.70 -2.30 -16.55
CA GLY A 126 8.08 -2.71 -16.28
C GLY A 126 8.28 -3.23 -14.85
N VAL A 127 9.54 -3.40 -14.47
CA VAL A 127 9.97 -3.74 -13.11
C VAL A 127 10.72 -2.54 -12.54
N PHE A 128 10.29 -2.07 -11.38
CA PHE A 128 10.83 -0.88 -10.74
C PHE A 128 11.38 -1.24 -9.36
N ASP A 129 12.65 -0.89 -9.13
CA ASP A 129 13.33 -1.10 -7.86
C ASP A 129 12.93 -0.02 -6.85
N HIS A 130 12.46 -0.45 -5.69
CA HIS A 130 12.27 0.40 -4.53
C HIS A 130 13.55 0.46 -3.70
N SER A 131 14.20 1.62 -3.74
CA SER A 131 15.43 1.86 -2.96
C SER A 131 15.54 3.32 -2.51
N PRO A 132 16.34 3.59 -1.47
CA PRO A 132 16.60 4.95 -0.98
C PRO A 132 17.31 5.90 -1.96
N SER A 133 17.73 5.41 -3.14
CA SER A 133 18.26 6.27 -4.21
C SER A 133 17.20 7.25 -4.72
N ASN A 134 15.93 6.88 -4.61
CA ASN A 134 14.79 7.76 -4.73
C ASN A 134 14.19 7.93 -3.34
N SER A 135 14.20 9.16 -2.84
CA SER A 135 13.75 9.41 -1.47
C SER A 135 12.23 9.32 -1.39
N ASP A 136 11.76 8.29 -0.69
CA ASP A 136 10.40 8.24 -0.22
C ASP A 136 10.11 9.38 0.76
N PHE A 137 8.81 9.67 0.93
CA PHE A 137 8.37 10.66 1.90
C PHE A 137 7.02 10.28 2.53
N ARG A 138 6.60 11.11 3.48
CA ARG A 138 5.35 10.95 4.23
C ARG A 138 4.35 12.02 3.80
N ALA A 139 3.13 11.60 3.49
CA ALA A 139 2.06 12.52 3.13
C ALA A 139 1.78 13.52 4.26
N GLU A 140 1.61 14.80 3.92
CA GLU A 140 1.23 15.82 4.89
C GLU A 140 -0.25 15.74 5.29
N GLY A 141 -1.08 15.14 4.42
CA GLY A 141 -2.53 15.01 4.64
C GLY A 141 -3.31 16.31 4.42
N THR A 142 -2.74 17.27 3.69
CA THR A 142 -3.36 18.56 3.39
C THR A 142 -4.36 18.46 2.24
N PHE A 143 -5.46 19.20 2.34
CA PHE A 143 -6.44 19.32 1.28
C PHE A 143 -5.97 20.30 0.18
N ASN A 144 -6.15 19.92 -1.08
CA ASN A 144 -6.03 20.86 -2.21
C ASN A 144 -7.30 21.70 -2.39
N SER A 145 -7.34 22.56 -3.40
CA SER A 145 -8.49 23.42 -3.73
C SER A 145 -9.80 22.66 -4.02
N ASN A 146 -9.72 21.36 -4.34
CA ASN A 146 -10.87 20.49 -4.56
C ASN A 146 -11.30 19.74 -3.28
N GLY A 147 -10.70 20.03 -2.13
CA GLY A 147 -10.98 19.32 -0.88
C GLY A 147 -10.46 17.88 -0.88
N ILE A 148 -9.39 17.59 -1.63
CA ILE A 148 -8.79 16.25 -1.75
C ILE A 148 -7.39 16.24 -1.15
N ARG A 149 -7.07 15.22 -0.37
CA ARG A 149 -5.72 14.90 0.08
C ARG A 149 -4.98 14.10 -0.98
N GLY A 150 -4.09 14.74 -1.72
CA GLY A 150 -3.43 14.16 -2.91
C GLY A 150 -2.77 12.80 -2.65
N TYR A 151 -2.03 12.68 -1.55
CA TYR A 151 -1.31 11.47 -1.14
C TYR A 151 -2.01 10.67 -0.03
N GLY A 152 -3.31 10.92 0.20
CA GLY A 152 -4.08 10.31 1.28
C GLY A 152 -3.87 10.99 2.64
N GLU A 153 -4.21 10.29 3.72
CA GLU A 153 -4.11 10.80 5.09
C GLU A 153 -2.68 11.19 5.48
N ARG A 154 -2.55 12.03 6.52
CA ARG A 154 -1.23 12.39 7.06
C ARG A 154 -0.47 11.14 7.50
N GLY A 155 0.82 11.09 7.16
CA GLY A 155 1.73 10.01 7.54
C GLY A 155 1.71 8.79 6.61
N MET A 156 0.83 8.74 5.60
CA MET A 156 0.89 7.68 4.58
C MET A 156 2.24 7.68 3.87
N ARG A 157 2.75 6.49 3.53
CA ARG A 157 4.00 6.34 2.79
C ARG A 157 3.77 6.68 1.33
N VAL A 158 4.64 7.51 0.76
CA VAL A 158 4.78 7.65 -0.69
C VAL A 158 6.05 6.90 -1.09
N TYR A 159 5.84 5.81 -1.83
CA TYR A 159 6.92 5.01 -2.42
C TYR A 159 7.33 5.67 -3.74
N ASP A 160 8.56 6.12 -3.84
CA ASP A 160 9.07 6.84 -5.00
C ASP A 160 10.03 5.96 -5.80
N PHE A 161 9.67 5.71 -7.06
CA PHE A 161 10.40 4.83 -7.98
C PHE A 161 11.24 5.61 -8.98
N GLY A 162 11.46 6.91 -8.75
CA GLY A 162 12.31 7.71 -9.60
C GLY A 162 11.63 8.30 -10.82
N TRP A 163 12.44 8.93 -11.66
CA TRP A 163 12.04 9.37 -12.99
C TRP A 163 12.05 8.16 -13.93
N GLN A 164 10.95 7.99 -14.66
CA GLN A 164 10.72 6.87 -15.55
C GLN A 164 10.23 7.38 -16.91
N PRO A 165 10.68 6.80 -18.03
CA PRO A 165 10.15 7.12 -19.34
C PRO A 165 8.70 6.61 -19.43
N ALA A 166 7.77 7.49 -19.80
CA ALA A 166 6.38 7.14 -20.00
C ALA A 166 5.79 7.91 -21.20
N PRO A 167 4.89 7.28 -21.97
CA PRO A 167 4.17 7.98 -23.02
C PRO A 167 3.24 9.03 -22.39
N LYS A 168 3.34 10.27 -22.87
CA LYS A 168 2.35 11.30 -22.55
C LYS A 168 0.99 10.81 -23.04
N GLY A 169 -0.05 10.98 -22.23
CA GLY A 169 -1.42 10.74 -22.66
C GLY A 169 -2.02 11.88 -23.47
N TRP A 170 -1.22 12.88 -23.88
CA TRP A 170 -1.69 14.07 -24.58
C TRP A 170 -0.72 14.50 -25.69
N GLY A 171 -1.17 15.42 -26.54
CA GLY A 171 -0.36 15.96 -27.63
C GLY A 171 0.05 14.88 -28.63
N ASP A 172 1.33 14.84 -28.95
CA ASP A 172 1.95 13.87 -29.88
C ASP A 172 2.16 12.47 -29.28
N GLY A 173 1.83 12.27 -27.99
CA GLY A 173 2.04 10.99 -27.31
C GLY A 173 3.51 10.63 -27.10
N ALA A 174 4.45 11.58 -27.25
CA ALA A 174 5.87 11.29 -27.10
C ALA A 174 6.20 10.74 -25.71
N VAL A 175 7.21 9.87 -25.64
CA VAL A 175 7.74 9.35 -24.38
C VAL A 175 8.61 10.42 -23.73
N ILE A 176 8.26 10.82 -22.51
CA ILE A 176 9.05 11.76 -21.69
C ILE A 176 9.23 11.21 -20.28
N GLU A 177 10.08 11.87 -19.49
CA GLU A 177 10.28 11.53 -18.08
C GLU A 177 9.04 11.91 -17.24
N MET A 178 8.58 10.98 -16.40
CA MET A 178 7.60 11.21 -15.36
C MET A 178 8.10 10.65 -14.03
N ARG A 179 7.72 11.26 -12.90
CA ARG A 179 8.05 10.71 -11.58
C ARG A 179 7.05 9.59 -11.25
N LEU A 180 7.51 8.34 -11.23
CA LEU A 180 6.65 7.21 -10.86
C LEU A 180 6.57 7.10 -9.34
N GLN A 181 5.35 7.21 -8.82
CA GLN A 181 5.07 7.11 -7.39
C GLN A 181 3.93 6.14 -7.14
N MET A 182 4.00 5.39 -6.04
CA MET A 182 2.88 4.65 -5.48
C MET A 182 2.49 5.23 -4.12
N HIS A 183 1.20 5.51 -3.92
CA HIS A 183 0.74 6.18 -2.71
C HIS A 183 -0.70 5.86 -2.35
N ALA A 184 -1.04 6.13 -1.08
CA ALA A 184 -2.41 6.03 -0.58
C ALA A 184 -3.36 7.02 -1.28
N THR A 185 -4.62 6.66 -1.33
CA THR A 185 -5.69 7.46 -1.93
C THR A 185 -6.48 8.17 -0.84
N ASP A 186 -7.06 9.35 -1.12
CA ASP A 186 -7.97 9.99 -0.18
C ASP A 186 -9.18 9.07 0.12
N PRO A 187 -9.37 8.63 1.38
CA PRO A 187 -10.42 7.69 1.74
C PRO A 187 -11.83 8.27 1.57
N ASP A 188 -12.01 9.57 1.77
CA ASP A 188 -13.33 10.20 1.81
C ASP A 188 -13.88 10.46 0.39
N SER A 189 -12.98 10.69 -0.56
CA SER A 189 -13.34 11.21 -1.89
C SER A 189 -12.97 10.29 -3.04
N LEU A 190 -11.84 9.60 -2.98
CA LEU A 190 -11.22 8.95 -4.13
C LEU A 190 -11.05 7.43 -4.00
N GLU A 191 -11.01 6.84 -2.81
CA GLU A 191 -10.87 5.39 -2.66
C GLU A 191 -12.03 4.61 -3.29
N ARG A 192 -13.25 5.16 -3.23
CA ARG A 192 -14.41 4.59 -3.93
C ARG A 192 -14.24 4.52 -5.46
N ARG A 193 -13.28 5.25 -6.02
CA ARG A 193 -13.00 5.32 -7.46
C ARG A 193 -11.85 4.43 -7.90
N LEU A 194 -11.22 3.69 -6.99
CA LEU A 194 -10.27 2.63 -7.34
C LEU A 194 -10.94 1.58 -8.25
N ALA A 195 -10.14 0.74 -8.90
CA ALA A 195 -10.50 -0.16 -10.00
C ALA A 195 -10.78 0.53 -11.35
N SER A 196 -10.35 1.78 -11.50
CA SER A 196 -10.43 2.55 -12.74
C SER A 196 -9.20 3.42 -12.94
N ALA A 197 -8.74 3.57 -14.18
CA ALA A 197 -7.63 4.46 -14.52
C ALA A 197 -8.08 5.91 -14.38
N GLN A 198 -7.51 6.64 -13.41
CA GLN A 198 -7.95 7.99 -13.02
C GLN A 198 -6.82 8.84 -12.40
N SER A 199 -5.58 8.36 -12.35
CA SER A 199 -4.45 9.17 -11.89
C SER A 199 -3.81 9.94 -13.04
N LYS A 200 -2.86 10.82 -12.72
CA LYS A 200 -1.99 11.49 -13.69
C LYS A 200 -0.80 10.62 -14.13
N GLY A 201 -0.69 9.39 -13.63
CA GLY A 201 0.43 8.49 -13.93
C GLY A 201 0.96 7.71 -12.71
N CYS A 202 0.65 8.16 -11.50
CA CYS A 202 0.97 7.44 -10.26
C CYS A 202 0.16 6.14 -10.12
N VAL A 203 0.60 5.24 -9.24
CA VAL A 203 -0.17 4.08 -8.77
C VAL A 203 -0.86 4.45 -7.45
N ARG A 204 -2.18 4.63 -7.49
CA ARG A 204 -2.98 4.91 -6.31
C ARG A 204 -3.52 3.62 -5.71
N ILE A 205 -3.23 3.38 -4.43
CA ILE A 205 -3.64 2.19 -3.66
C ILE A 205 -4.59 2.57 -2.52
N PRO A 206 -5.33 1.60 -1.92
CA PRO A 206 -6.04 1.84 -0.66
C PRO A 206 -5.07 2.26 0.45
N GLY A 207 -5.51 3.17 1.31
CA GLY A 207 -4.73 3.62 2.46
C GLY A 207 -4.46 2.50 3.46
N THR A 208 -5.37 1.54 3.60
CA THR A 208 -5.17 0.34 4.43
C THR A 208 -4.09 -0.59 3.87
N LEU A 209 -4.03 -0.76 2.53
CA LEU A 209 -2.92 -1.47 1.88
C LEU A 209 -1.60 -0.74 2.10
N ASN A 210 -1.58 0.59 1.95
CA ASN A 210 -0.38 1.39 2.23
C ASN A 210 0.12 1.19 3.67
N LYS A 211 -0.77 1.28 4.66
CA LYS A 211 -0.47 1.04 6.07
C LYS A 211 0.12 -0.36 6.29
N LEU A 212 -0.42 -1.39 5.65
CA LEU A 212 0.11 -2.75 5.73
C LEU A 212 1.52 -2.85 5.14
N LEU A 213 1.72 -2.37 3.90
CA LEU A 213 3.03 -2.43 3.25
C LEU A 213 4.10 -1.70 4.07
N ASP A 214 3.75 -0.56 4.64
CA ASP A 214 4.62 0.30 5.45
C ASP A 214 4.89 -0.26 6.86
N ARG A 215 3.87 -0.79 7.54
CA ARG A 215 4.02 -1.39 8.87
C ARG A 215 4.94 -2.59 8.85
N TYR A 216 4.83 -3.42 7.81
CA TYR A 216 5.54 -4.69 7.73
C TYR A 216 6.78 -4.63 6.82
N GLY A 217 7.17 -3.44 6.34
CA GLY A 217 8.36 -3.25 5.49
C GLY A 217 8.34 -4.14 4.24
N VAL A 218 7.16 -4.38 3.68
CA VAL A 218 6.94 -5.45 2.69
C VAL A 218 7.75 -5.23 1.42
N LEU A 219 8.00 -3.97 1.05
CA LEU A 219 8.80 -3.59 -0.13
C LEU A 219 10.12 -2.90 0.27
N ASP A 220 10.54 -2.99 1.53
CA ASP A 220 11.60 -2.15 2.10
C ASP A 220 12.95 -2.85 2.19
N ALA A 221 13.25 -3.86 1.37
CA ALA A 221 14.43 -4.70 1.58
C ALA A 221 15.75 -3.92 1.67
N GLU A 222 15.92 -2.90 0.83
CA GLU A 222 17.13 -2.06 0.86
C GLU A 222 17.11 -1.06 2.03
N TYR A 223 15.93 -0.50 2.35
CA TYR A 223 15.77 0.37 3.52
C TYR A 223 16.10 -0.37 4.82
N GLU A 224 15.61 -1.60 4.97
CA GLU A 224 15.83 -2.43 6.16
C GLU A 224 17.29 -2.89 6.25
N ARG A 225 17.94 -3.20 5.11
CA ARG A 225 19.37 -3.50 5.07
C ARG A 225 20.21 -2.32 5.57
N LEU A 226 19.92 -1.11 5.12
CA LEU A 226 20.61 0.10 5.57
C LEU A 226 20.32 0.43 7.04
N ALA A 227 19.07 0.25 7.48
CA ALA A 227 18.69 0.44 8.88
C ALA A 227 19.40 -0.55 9.82
N ALA A 228 19.52 -1.82 9.43
CA ALA A 228 20.30 -2.83 10.15
C ALA A 228 21.79 -2.48 10.18
N GLY A 229 22.30 -1.78 9.16
CA GLY A 229 23.63 -1.19 9.13
C GLY A 229 23.80 0.08 9.98
N GLY A 230 22.78 0.49 10.73
CA GLY A 230 22.82 1.65 11.64
C GLY A 230 22.39 2.98 11.01
N GLN A 231 21.98 3.00 9.74
CA GLN A 231 21.50 4.22 9.11
C GLN A 231 20.12 4.61 9.63
N LYS A 232 19.96 5.87 10.03
CA LYS A 232 18.66 6.43 10.43
C LYS A 232 17.91 6.93 9.19
N LEU A 233 16.88 6.21 8.79
CA LEU A 233 16.01 6.56 7.65
C LEU A 233 14.69 7.09 8.21
N TRP A 234 14.52 8.41 8.22
CA TRP A 234 13.38 9.11 8.83
C TRP A 234 12.02 8.65 8.32
N VAL A 235 12.00 8.13 7.08
CA VAL A 235 10.79 7.68 6.45
C VAL A 235 10.34 6.33 7.01
N LEU A 236 11.20 5.50 7.60
CA LEU A 236 10.80 4.23 8.21
C LEU A 236 10.02 4.46 9.51
N ARG A 237 8.99 3.63 9.75
CA ARG A 237 8.27 3.68 11.01
C ARG A 237 9.16 3.16 12.14
N GLU A 238 9.10 3.82 13.30
CA GLU A 238 9.77 3.36 14.51
C GLU A 238 9.16 2.05 15.03
N ASP A 239 7.85 1.89 14.86
CA ASP A 239 7.08 0.75 15.34
C ASP A 239 6.90 -0.36 14.28
N ARG A 240 7.70 -0.36 13.21
CA ARG A 240 7.60 -1.37 12.14
C ARG A 240 7.85 -2.79 12.64
N GLN A 241 7.21 -3.74 11.98
CA GLN A 241 7.30 -5.17 12.23
C GLN A 241 7.73 -5.87 10.94
N THR A 242 8.97 -5.67 10.53
CA THR A 242 9.46 -6.09 9.21
C THR A 242 9.32 -7.60 8.97
N VAL A 243 8.75 -7.97 7.83
CA VAL A 243 8.71 -9.37 7.35
C VAL A 243 10.12 -9.97 7.22
N SER A 244 10.23 -11.30 7.26
CA SER A 244 11.51 -12.01 7.07
C SER A 244 12.12 -11.82 5.67
N ASP A 245 11.28 -11.74 4.64
CA ASP A 245 11.68 -11.72 3.23
C ASP A 245 11.25 -10.42 2.53
N PRO A 246 11.69 -9.23 2.99
CA PRO A 246 11.23 -7.98 2.41
C PRO A 246 11.53 -7.94 0.90
N GLY A 247 10.57 -7.42 0.17
CA GLY A 247 10.60 -7.18 -1.25
C GLY A 247 11.33 -5.91 -1.63
N ARG A 248 11.54 -5.73 -2.94
CA ARG A 248 11.99 -4.44 -3.49
C ARG A 248 11.39 -4.10 -4.85
N TYR A 249 10.47 -4.92 -5.37
CA TYR A 249 9.99 -4.76 -6.74
C TYR A 249 8.51 -4.38 -6.77
N LEU A 250 8.25 -3.28 -7.47
CA LEU A 250 6.94 -2.99 -8.07
C LEU A 250 7.00 -3.48 -9.52
N VAL A 251 6.15 -4.44 -9.86
CA VAL A 251 6.03 -4.97 -11.22
C VAL A 251 4.74 -4.42 -11.81
N ILE A 252 4.81 -3.61 -12.86
CA ILE A 252 3.64 -3.07 -13.55
C ILE A 252 3.49 -3.79 -14.89
N VAL A 253 2.37 -4.49 -15.05
CA VAL A 253 2.02 -5.21 -16.28
C VAL A 253 0.83 -4.54 -16.95
N ASP A 254 0.74 -4.70 -18.27
CA ASP A 254 -0.45 -4.36 -19.03
C ASP A 254 -0.99 -5.63 -19.67
N THR A 255 -2.12 -6.15 -19.18
CA THR A 255 -2.70 -7.37 -19.75
C THR A 255 -3.45 -7.14 -21.05
N GLY A 256 -3.64 -5.89 -21.47
CA GLY A 256 -4.34 -5.55 -22.72
C GLY A 256 -5.79 -6.04 -22.78
N ARG A 257 -6.42 -6.35 -21.64
CA ARG A 257 -7.78 -6.93 -21.63
C ARG A 257 -8.78 -5.95 -22.24
N SER A 258 -9.47 -6.41 -23.26
CA SER A 258 -10.59 -5.70 -23.88
C SER A 258 -11.86 -5.74 -23.02
N VAL A 259 -12.05 -6.82 -22.26
CA VAL A 259 -13.21 -7.05 -21.38
C VAL A 259 -12.76 -7.06 -19.92
N ARG A 260 -13.54 -6.39 -19.06
CA ARG A 260 -13.31 -6.39 -17.61
C ARG A 260 -13.62 -7.78 -17.04
N PRO A 261 -12.68 -8.43 -16.35
CA PRO A 261 -12.97 -9.71 -15.72
C PRO A 261 -13.96 -9.54 -14.57
N GLU A 262 -14.76 -10.57 -14.32
CA GLU A 262 -15.82 -10.55 -13.29
C GLU A 262 -15.29 -10.27 -11.88
N TRP A 263 -14.06 -10.70 -11.58
CA TRP A 263 -13.42 -10.47 -10.28
C TRP A 263 -12.90 -9.04 -10.09
N SER A 264 -12.81 -8.24 -11.17
CA SER A 264 -12.46 -6.82 -11.08
C SER A 264 -13.74 -5.97 -11.03
N PRO A 265 -13.94 -5.15 -9.98
CA PRO A 265 -15.17 -4.40 -9.81
C PRO A 265 -15.34 -3.34 -10.91
N ALA A 266 -16.59 -3.04 -11.23
CA ALA A 266 -16.91 -1.98 -12.19
C ALA A 266 -16.43 -0.61 -11.69
N PRO A 267 -16.02 0.30 -12.58
CA PRO A 267 -15.69 1.67 -12.20
C PRO A 267 -16.87 2.35 -11.50
N TYR A 268 -16.58 3.09 -10.45
CA TYR A 268 -17.59 3.90 -9.79
C TYR A 268 -18.17 4.96 -10.73
N VAL A 269 -19.49 4.95 -10.87
CA VAL A 269 -20.27 5.97 -11.58
C VAL A 269 -20.87 6.92 -10.55
N PRO A 270 -20.48 8.20 -10.51
CA PRO A 270 -21.11 9.15 -9.60
C PRO A 270 -22.60 9.32 -9.94
N PRO A 271 -23.47 9.49 -8.93
CA PRO A 271 -24.87 9.78 -9.18
C PRO A 271 -25.01 11.08 -9.98
N VAL A 272 -25.90 11.07 -10.97
CA VAL A 272 -26.20 12.26 -11.78
C VAL A 272 -26.81 13.32 -10.85
N ARG A 273 -26.16 14.48 -10.75
CA ARG A 273 -26.70 15.60 -9.97
C ARG A 273 -27.93 16.13 -10.72
N PRO A 274 -29.12 16.24 -10.09
CA PRO A 274 -30.27 16.84 -10.75
C PRO A 274 -29.94 18.27 -11.18
N PRO A 275 -30.50 18.75 -12.31
CA PRO A 275 -30.25 20.10 -12.79
C PRO A 275 -30.59 21.11 -11.70
N ALA A 276 -29.74 22.13 -11.56
CA ALA A 276 -30.01 23.22 -10.62
C ALA A 276 -31.39 23.83 -10.96
N PRO A 277 -32.23 24.14 -9.95
CA PRO A 277 -33.48 24.81 -10.21
C PRO A 277 -33.22 26.11 -10.98
N THR A 278 -33.89 26.27 -12.12
CA THR A 278 -33.85 27.52 -12.87
C THR A 278 -34.33 28.63 -11.96
N LYS A 279 -33.46 29.61 -11.69
CA LYS A 279 -33.86 30.85 -11.04
C LYS A 279 -34.92 31.49 -11.94
N ARG A 280 -36.16 31.54 -11.46
CA ARG A 280 -37.25 32.33 -12.05
C ARG A 280 -37.12 33.78 -11.59
#